data_AF-D5T020-F1
#
_entry.id   AF-D5T020-F1
#
_cell.length_a   1.000
_cell.length_b   1.000
_cell.length_c   1.000
_cell.angle_alpha   90.00
_cell.angle_beta   90.00
_cell.angle_gamma   90.00
#
_symmetry.space_group_name_H-M   'P 1'
#
loop_
_entity.id
_entity.type
_entity.pdbx_description
1 polymer ?
#
loop_
_entity_poly.entity_id
_entity_poly.type
_entity_poly.pdbx_seq_one_letter_code
_entity_poly.pdbx_strand_id
1 'polypeptide(L)'
;MKNYKRGRFARRILLGIVILIGIVYLNRVSILQRIVALGSQSQLINIDKQSNSPTQNDELVNLKYTGQTVVEINHNQPTFSQDDLQIKEGSWQKLSSLDWLGRPQVANASLNQKLMPPSQKYKARERLTIKTPGYHAIKTGTNTTDWLYNRSHLIGYQFTGLNNEAKNLITGTRQLNADSRANAKSMVTYETEIADYLHQSKNNYVRYQVKPIYKNVELVPRGVHMMAQSNDNTLKFNIYVFNVQDNWTINYLNGNAERSE
;
A
#
# COMPACT_ATOMS: atom_id res chain seq x y z
N MET A 1 44.80 35.91 2.23
CA MET A 1 44.89 34.43 2.43
C MET A 1 44.00 33.85 3.55
N LYS A 2 43.68 34.58 4.64
CA LYS A 2 42.89 34.06 5.78
C LYS A 2 41.44 33.68 5.44
N ASN A 3 40.77 34.48 4.60
CA ASN A 3 39.38 34.23 4.17
C ASN A 3 39.24 33.02 3.22
N TYR A 4 40.26 32.75 2.39
CA TYR A 4 40.29 31.61 1.48
C TYR A 4 40.41 30.26 2.24
N LYS A 5 41.21 30.21 3.31
CA LYS A 5 41.33 29.02 4.18
C LYS A 5 40.03 28.73 4.95
N ARG A 6 39.31 29.77 5.41
CA ARG A 6 37.99 29.64 6.09
C ARG A 6 36.90 29.10 5.15
N GLY A 7 36.82 29.60 3.91
CA GLY A 7 35.86 29.09 2.91
C GLY A 7 36.12 27.62 2.54
N ARG A 8 37.39 27.20 2.48
CA ARG A 8 37.77 25.80 2.21
C ARG A 8 37.41 24.87 3.37
N PHE A 9 37.52 25.33 4.61
CA PHE A 9 37.12 24.58 5.81
C PHE A 9 35.60 24.43 5.91
N ALA A 10 34.84 25.51 5.71
CA ALA A 10 33.37 25.48 5.67
C ALA A 10 32.83 24.52 4.59
N ARG A 11 33.44 24.51 3.40
CA ARG A 11 33.10 23.55 2.33
C ARG A 11 33.34 22.10 2.72
N ARG A 12 34.42 21.81 3.46
CA ARG A 12 34.71 20.45 3.95
C ARG A 12 33.70 20.00 5.01
N ILE A 13 33.29 20.90 5.91
CA ILE A 13 32.23 20.62 6.89
C ILE A 13 30.91 20.34 6.17
N LEU A 14 30.53 21.19 5.22
CA LEU A 14 29.30 21.01 4.44
C LEU A 14 29.31 19.67 3.70
N LEU A 15 30.43 19.31 3.07
CA LEU A 15 30.58 18.02 2.40
C LEU A 15 30.41 16.85 3.39
N GLY A 16 31.02 16.94 4.58
CA GLY A 16 30.87 15.94 5.63
C GLY A 16 29.43 15.78 6.11
N ILE A 17 28.70 16.89 6.28
CA ILE A 17 27.28 16.87 6.64
C ILE A 17 26.44 16.20 5.55
N VAL A 18 26.67 16.54 4.28
CA VAL A 18 25.94 15.93 3.15
C VAL A 18 26.19 14.43 3.07
N ILE A 19 27.43 13.98 3.26
CA ILE A 19 27.77 12.55 3.29
C ILE A 19 27.06 11.86 4.46
N LEU A 20 27.07 12.47 5.65
CA LEU A 20 26.40 11.92 6.84
C LEU A 20 24.89 11.80 6.62
N ILE A 21 24.24 12.83 6.08
CA ILE A 21 22.81 12.80 5.72
C ILE A 21 22.54 11.69 4.71
N GLY A 22 23.42 11.53 3.71
CA GLY A 22 23.34 10.44 2.75
C GLY A 22 23.42 9.05 3.40
N ILE A 23 24.34 8.84 4.34
CA ILE A 23 24.47 7.58 5.08
C ILE A 23 23.23 7.31 5.93
N VAL A 24 22.73 8.31 6.65
CA VAL A 24 21.49 8.20 7.45
C VAL A 24 20.31 7.86 6.56
N TYR A 25 20.17 8.54 5.41
CA TYR A 25 19.12 8.25 4.44
C TYR A 25 19.28 6.85 3.83
N LEU A 26 20.47 6.37 3.51
CA LEU A 26 20.61 5.00 2.99
C LEU A 26 20.23 3.96 4.06
N ASN A 27 20.57 4.22 5.33
CA ASN A 27 20.33 3.31 6.46
C ASN A 27 19.02 3.57 7.21
N ARG A 28 18.14 4.48 6.74
CA ARG A 28 16.99 4.93 7.53
C ARG A 28 16.06 3.82 8.02
N VAL A 29 15.89 2.79 7.21
CA VAL A 29 15.06 1.63 7.55
C VAL A 29 15.65 0.85 8.72
N SER A 30 16.94 0.49 8.64
CA SER A 30 17.60 -0.29 9.70
C SER A 30 17.72 0.51 11.00
N ILE A 31 17.96 1.83 10.90
CA ILE A 31 18.00 2.74 12.06
C ILE A 31 16.65 2.74 12.78
N LEU A 32 15.55 2.97 12.05
CA LEU A 32 14.22 3.04 12.67
C LEU A 32 13.76 1.70 13.25
N GLN A 33 14.06 0.59 12.58
CA GLN A 33 13.73 -0.75 13.09
C GLN A 33 14.48 -1.05 14.40
N ARG A 34 15.76 -0.64 14.52
CA ARG A 34 16.53 -0.77 15.77
C ARG A 34 15.99 0.13 16.88
N ILE A 35 15.62 1.38 16.58
CA ILE A 35 15.03 2.30 17.56
C ILE A 35 13.73 1.71 18.12
N VAL A 36 12.84 1.21 17.27
CA VAL A 36 11.58 0.59 17.72
C VAL A 36 11.83 -0.71 18.49
N ALA A 37 12.81 -1.52 18.10
CA ALA A 37 13.17 -2.74 18.83
C ALA A 37 13.68 -2.42 20.25
N LEU A 38 14.56 -1.43 20.39
CA LEU A 38 15.05 -0.94 21.69
C LEU A 38 13.91 -0.35 22.53
N GLY A 39 13.05 0.47 21.90
CA GLY A 39 11.87 1.07 22.54
C GLY A 39 10.85 0.05 23.03
N SER A 40 10.70 -1.07 22.31
CA SER A 40 9.82 -2.17 22.70
C SER A 40 10.38 -3.00 23.87
N GLN A 41 11.71 -2.99 24.07
CA GLN A 41 12.39 -3.64 25.19
C GLN A 41 12.46 -2.74 26.44
N SER A 42 12.46 -1.42 26.28
CA SER A 42 12.38 -0.47 27.39
C SER A 42 10.93 -0.25 27.83
N GLN A 43 10.55 -0.71 29.02
CA GLN A 43 9.29 -0.33 29.67
C GLN A 43 9.26 1.12 30.17
N LEU A 44 10.05 2.03 29.60
CA LEU A 44 10.26 3.35 30.17
C LEU A 44 9.68 4.43 29.24
N ILE A 45 8.68 5.10 29.82
CA ILE A 45 8.09 6.40 29.49
C ILE A 45 6.72 6.31 28.80
N ASN A 46 5.71 6.13 29.65
CA ASN A 46 4.31 6.46 29.39
C ASN A 46 4.14 7.98 29.59
N ILE A 47 4.67 8.80 28.66
CA ILE A 47 4.35 10.23 28.60
C ILE A 47 3.08 10.36 27.75
N ASP A 48 1.99 10.71 28.44
CA ASP A 48 0.69 11.10 27.92
C ASP A 48 0.05 10.20 26.85
N LYS A 49 -0.59 9.12 27.30
CA LYS A 49 -1.82 8.66 26.67
C LYS A 49 -3.01 9.47 27.21
N GLN A 50 -2.98 10.78 26.96
CA GLN A 50 -4.14 11.64 27.19
C GLN A 50 -5.06 11.54 25.96
N SER A 51 -6.23 10.92 26.15
CA SER A 51 -7.48 11.17 25.41
C SER A 51 -7.38 11.31 23.87
N ASN A 52 -7.06 10.24 23.16
CA ASN A 52 -7.45 10.13 21.76
C ASN A 52 -8.15 8.79 21.54
N SER A 53 -9.40 8.84 21.07
CA SER A 53 -10.07 7.68 20.50
C SER A 53 -9.13 7.06 19.44
N PRO A 54 -9.01 5.73 19.38
CA PRO A 54 -8.15 5.08 18.40
C PRO A 54 -8.51 5.59 17.00
N THR A 55 -7.49 5.93 16.21
CA THR A 55 -7.74 6.28 14.81
C THR A 55 -8.22 5.03 14.07
N GLN A 56 -8.94 5.18 12.96
CA GLN A 56 -9.34 4.03 12.12
C GLN A 56 -8.14 3.15 11.75
N ASN A 57 -6.95 3.74 11.53
CA ASN A 57 -5.73 2.98 11.30
C ASN A 57 -5.34 2.09 12.49
N ASP A 58 -5.49 2.60 13.72
CA ASP A 58 -5.18 1.86 14.95
C ASP A 58 -6.14 0.68 15.16
N GLU A 59 -7.39 0.81 14.72
CA GLU A 59 -8.35 -0.29 14.73
C GLU A 59 -7.98 -1.34 13.68
N LEU A 60 -7.78 -0.90 12.43
CA LEU A 60 -7.49 -1.78 11.30
C LEU A 60 -6.18 -2.57 11.48
N VAL A 61 -5.14 -1.95 12.04
CA VAL A 61 -3.84 -2.62 12.25
C VAL A 61 -3.90 -3.73 13.31
N ASN A 62 -4.92 -3.71 14.17
CA ASN A 62 -5.11 -4.69 15.24
C ASN A 62 -6.10 -5.80 14.88
N LEU A 63 -6.75 -5.72 13.71
CA LEU A 63 -7.61 -6.79 13.19
C LEU A 63 -6.86 -8.12 13.10
N LYS A 64 -7.57 -9.22 13.38
CA LYS A 64 -7.04 -10.58 13.34
C LYS A 64 -7.65 -11.34 12.19
N TYR A 65 -6.79 -12.02 11.43
CA TYR A 65 -7.24 -12.95 10.40
C TYR A 65 -7.85 -14.18 11.06
N THR A 66 -9.10 -14.49 10.72
CA THR A 66 -9.87 -15.63 11.26
C THR A 66 -10.27 -16.61 10.15
N GLY A 67 -9.55 -16.61 9.03
CA GLY A 67 -9.83 -17.45 7.85
C GLY A 67 -10.54 -16.71 6.69
N GLN A 68 -11.07 -15.52 6.93
CA GLN A 68 -11.65 -14.67 5.89
C GLN A 68 -10.66 -13.58 5.45
N THR A 69 -10.30 -13.57 4.17
CA THR A 69 -9.33 -12.60 3.62
C THR A 69 -9.88 -11.17 3.61
N VAL A 70 -11.19 -11.01 3.52
CA VAL A 70 -11.86 -9.71 3.45
C VAL A 70 -12.86 -9.59 4.58
N VAL A 71 -12.88 -8.42 5.23
CA VAL A 71 -13.89 -8.05 6.22
C VAL A 71 -14.47 -6.69 5.89
N GLU A 72 -15.76 -6.52 6.20
CA GLU A 72 -16.45 -5.25 6.02
C GLU A 72 -16.08 -4.27 7.14
N ILE A 73 -15.90 -3.01 6.77
CA ILE A 73 -15.61 -1.90 7.67
C ILE A 73 -16.78 -0.92 7.60
N ASN A 74 -17.19 -0.37 8.75
CA ASN A 74 -18.29 0.60 8.81
C ASN A 74 -19.57 0.09 8.11
N HIS A 75 -19.92 -1.18 8.34
CA HIS A 75 -21.11 -1.83 7.74
C HIS A 75 -21.10 -1.74 6.20
N ASN A 76 -19.90 -1.89 5.63
CA ASN A 76 -19.61 -1.78 4.21
C ASN A 76 -19.95 -0.41 3.60
N GLN A 77 -20.09 0.64 4.43
CA GLN A 77 -20.37 2.01 3.99
C GLN A 77 -19.09 2.84 3.90
N PRO A 78 -18.73 3.39 2.72
CA PRO A 78 -17.60 4.30 2.59
C PRO A 78 -17.85 5.61 3.34
N THR A 79 -16.77 6.26 3.77
CA THR A 79 -16.82 7.50 4.57
C THR A 79 -16.40 8.71 3.73
N PHE A 80 -16.67 8.70 2.42
CA PHE A 80 -16.38 9.84 1.55
C PHE A 80 -17.25 11.05 1.92
N SER A 81 -16.64 12.24 1.92
CA SER A 81 -17.41 13.47 2.05
C SER A 81 -18.21 13.77 0.77
N GLN A 82 -19.18 14.67 0.83
CA GLN A 82 -19.88 15.12 -0.38
C GLN A 82 -18.94 15.79 -1.38
N ASP A 83 -17.87 16.42 -0.89
CA ASP A 83 -16.82 17.01 -1.73
C ASP A 83 -15.97 15.94 -2.42
N ASP A 84 -15.64 14.84 -1.74
CA ASP A 84 -14.93 13.70 -2.33
C ASP A 84 -15.68 13.08 -3.52
N LEU A 85 -17.02 13.13 -3.49
CA LEU A 85 -17.89 12.53 -4.49
C LEU A 85 -18.13 13.45 -5.70
N GLN A 86 -17.68 14.71 -5.65
CA GLN A 86 -17.83 15.65 -6.77
C GLN A 86 -16.93 15.26 -7.95
N ILE A 87 -17.49 15.28 -9.16
CA ILE A 87 -16.78 14.97 -10.41
C ILE A 87 -16.29 16.27 -11.09
N LYS A 88 -15.85 17.26 -10.30
CA LYS A 88 -15.44 18.59 -10.82
C LYS A 88 -14.19 18.50 -11.70
N GLU A 89 -13.25 17.63 -11.33
CA GLU A 89 -11.98 17.43 -12.04
C GLU A 89 -12.05 16.27 -13.07
N GLY A 90 -13.25 15.72 -13.31
CA GLY A 90 -13.41 14.53 -14.14
C GLY A 90 -12.70 13.32 -13.56
N SER A 91 -12.01 12.58 -14.43
CA SER A 91 -11.33 11.33 -14.08
C SER A 91 -9.86 11.57 -13.78
N TRP A 92 -9.37 11.09 -12.63
CA TRP A 92 -8.00 11.30 -12.18
C TRP A 92 -7.51 10.19 -11.24
N GLN A 93 -6.20 10.15 -11.04
CA GLN A 93 -5.53 9.34 -10.02
C GLN A 93 -4.52 10.19 -9.26
N LYS A 94 -4.51 10.10 -7.92
CA LYS A 94 -3.59 10.80 -7.04
C LYS A 94 -2.97 9.82 -6.05
N LEU A 95 -1.64 9.71 -6.12
CA LEU A 95 -0.86 8.87 -5.22
C LEU A 95 -0.15 9.75 -4.20
N SER A 96 -0.25 9.41 -2.92
CA SER A 96 0.58 10.07 -1.91
C SER A 96 2.06 9.76 -2.12
N SER A 97 2.90 10.69 -1.66
CA SER A 97 4.35 10.47 -1.58
C SER A 97 4.66 9.23 -0.74
N LEU A 98 5.78 8.58 -1.05
CA LEU A 98 6.33 7.56 -0.17
C LEU A 98 6.65 8.19 1.19
N ASP A 99 6.44 7.43 2.26
CA ASP A 99 6.91 7.86 3.57
C ASP A 99 8.43 7.71 3.70
N TRP A 100 8.97 8.04 4.88
CA TRP A 100 10.40 7.98 5.15
C TRP A 100 11.01 6.57 5.00
N LEU A 101 10.22 5.51 5.18
CA LEU A 101 10.65 4.12 4.96
C LEU A 101 10.58 3.72 3.47
N GLY A 102 10.11 4.61 2.61
CA GLY A 102 9.89 4.36 1.19
C GLY A 102 8.58 3.62 0.92
N ARG A 103 7.62 3.64 1.86
CA ARG A 103 6.38 2.86 1.77
C ARG A 103 5.30 3.63 1.01
N PRO A 104 4.59 2.98 0.06
CA PRO A 104 3.39 3.53 -0.55
C PRO A 104 2.36 3.89 0.53
N GLN A 105 1.75 5.05 0.37
CA GLN A 105 0.70 5.55 1.25
C GLN A 105 -0.65 5.51 0.53
N VAL A 106 -1.65 6.24 1.01
CA VAL A 106 -2.98 6.26 0.41
C VAL A 106 -2.95 6.64 -1.08
N ALA A 107 -3.71 5.90 -1.88
CA ALA A 107 -3.98 6.20 -3.28
C ALA A 107 -5.47 6.55 -3.43
N ASN A 108 -5.76 7.61 -4.15
CA ASN A 108 -7.11 8.07 -4.46
C ASN A 108 -7.30 8.14 -5.97
N ALA A 109 -8.54 7.92 -6.42
CA ALA A 109 -8.92 8.11 -7.79
C ALA A 109 -10.40 8.50 -7.94
N SER A 110 -10.69 9.22 -9.02
CA SER A 110 -12.01 9.33 -9.64
C SER A 110 -11.95 8.53 -10.93
N LEU A 111 -12.42 7.29 -10.88
CA LEU A 111 -12.26 6.34 -11.96
C LEU A 111 -13.35 6.52 -13.01
N ASN A 112 -12.98 6.39 -14.27
CA ASN A 112 -13.87 6.42 -15.43
C ASN A 112 -13.24 5.61 -16.56
N GLN A 113 -14.07 5.10 -17.47
CA GLN A 113 -13.63 4.37 -18.65
C GLN A 113 -12.53 5.08 -19.45
N LYS A 114 -12.50 6.41 -19.47
CA LYS A 114 -11.48 7.22 -20.17
C LYS A 114 -10.05 6.99 -19.66
N LEU A 115 -9.86 6.61 -18.40
CA LEU A 115 -8.53 6.31 -17.85
C LEU A 115 -8.06 4.89 -18.17
N MET A 116 -8.98 3.98 -18.51
CA MET A 116 -8.66 2.57 -18.65
C MET A 116 -7.76 2.34 -19.88
N PRO A 117 -6.67 1.56 -19.74
CA PRO A 117 -5.83 1.21 -20.86
C PRO A 117 -6.56 0.25 -21.81
N PRO A 118 -6.07 0.08 -23.05
CA PRO A 118 -6.57 -0.96 -23.95
C PRO A 118 -6.49 -2.35 -23.31
N SER A 119 -7.38 -3.26 -23.75
CA SER A 119 -7.34 -4.65 -23.28
C SER A 119 -5.96 -5.28 -23.50
N GLN A 120 -5.52 -6.04 -22.49
CA GLN A 120 -4.26 -6.81 -22.51
C GLN A 120 -4.18 -7.79 -23.68
N LYS A 121 -5.32 -8.21 -24.24
CA LYS A 121 -5.38 -9.04 -25.45
C LYS A 121 -4.75 -8.33 -26.67
N TYR A 122 -4.90 -7.01 -26.75
CA TYR A 122 -4.38 -6.21 -27.86
C TYR A 122 -3.02 -5.59 -27.54
N LYS A 123 -2.78 -5.22 -26.28
CA LYS A 123 -1.52 -4.64 -25.84
C LYS A 123 -1.13 -5.17 -24.47
N ALA A 124 -0.18 -6.10 -24.45
CA ALA A 124 0.39 -6.59 -23.21
C ALA A 124 1.05 -5.45 -22.42
N ARG A 125 0.83 -5.40 -21.10
CA ARG A 125 1.59 -4.52 -20.22
C ARG A 125 3.01 -5.05 -20.03
N GLU A 126 3.92 -4.12 -19.77
CA GLU A 126 5.28 -4.44 -19.37
C GLU A 126 5.32 -5.23 -18.05
N ARG A 127 6.42 -5.95 -17.83
CA ARG A 127 6.65 -6.63 -16.56
C ARG A 127 6.79 -5.63 -15.42
N LEU A 128 6.30 -6.01 -14.23
CA LEU A 128 6.56 -5.25 -13.01
C LEU A 128 8.01 -5.43 -12.54
N THR A 129 8.72 -4.32 -12.39
CA THR A 129 10.16 -4.29 -12.03
C THR A 129 10.43 -3.59 -10.70
N ILE A 130 9.49 -2.80 -10.19
CA ILE A 130 9.64 -2.06 -8.94
C ILE A 130 9.95 -3.01 -7.77
N LYS A 131 11.02 -2.73 -7.02
CA LYS A 131 11.32 -3.44 -5.77
C LYS A 131 10.58 -2.75 -4.63
N THR A 132 9.43 -3.30 -4.26
CA THR A 132 8.61 -2.77 -3.17
C THR A 132 9.28 -2.98 -1.81
N PRO A 133 9.00 -2.16 -0.79
CA PRO A 133 9.55 -2.35 0.55
C PRO A 133 9.22 -3.75 1.11
N GLY A 134 10.23 -4.40 1.70
CA GLY A 134 10.09 -5.77 2.22
C GLY A 134 9.90 -6.85 1.14
N TYR A 135 10.11 -6.55 -0.15
CA TYR A 135 9.94 -7.56 -1.19
C TYR A 135 11.05 -8.63 -1.14
N HIS A 136 10.62 -9.90 -1.09
CA HIS A 136 11.48 -11.07 -1.29
C HIS A 136 10.88 -12.00 -2.34
N ALA A 137 11.73 -12.64 -3.13
CA ALA A 137 11.30 -13.64 -4.10
C ALA A 137 11.19 -15.01 -3.40
N ILE A 138 10.03 -15.31 -2.83
CA ILE A 138 9.77 -16.54 -2.07
C ILE A 138 8.78 -17.41 -2.87
N LYS A 139 9.14 -18.68 -3.14
CA LYS A 139 8.26 -19.64 -3.82
C LYS A 139 7.36 -20.35 -2.81
N THR A 140 6.10 -20.58 -3.16
CA THR A 140 5.13 -21.23 -2.25
C THR A 140 5.02 -22.74 -2.42
N GLY A 141 5.58 -23.32 -3.49
CA GLY A 141 5.51 -24.76 -3.78
C GLY A 141 6.52 -25.23 -4.83
N THR A 142 6.28 -26.43 -5.38
CA THR A 142 7.15 -27.05 -6.41
C THR A 142 6.99 -26.43 -7.80
N ASN A 143 5.83 -25.82 -8.08
CA ASN A 143 5.62 -25.05 -9.31
C ASN A 143 6.54 -23.82 -9.31
N THR A 144 7.33 -23.67 -10.36
CA THR A 144 8.36 -22.62 -10.45
C THR A 144 7.80 -21.21 -10.57
N THR A 145 6.50 -21.08 -10.84
CA THR A 145 5.77 -19.82 -11.07
C THR A 145 5.00 -19.32 -9.86
N ASP A 146 4.88 -20.12 -8.79
CA ASP A 146 4.06 -19.77 -7.64
C ASP A 146 4.89 -19.01 -6.60
N TRP A 147 4.66 -17.71 -6.54
CA TRP A 147 5.35 -16.79 -5.64
C TRP A 147 4.41 -16.37 -4.50
N LEU A 148 4.97 -16.23 -3.31
CA LEU A 148 4.25 -15.74 -2.14
C LEU A 148 3.78 -14.30 -2.36
N TYR A 149 4.71 -13.44 -2.80
CA TYR A 149 4.45 -12.02 -3.00
C TYR A 149 4.26 -11.64 -4.45
N ASN A 150 3.18 -10.91 -4.68
CA ASN A 150 2.98 -10.07 -5.82
C ASN A 150 3.50 -8.65 -5.54
N ARG A 151 3.78 -7.93 -6.62
CA ARG A 151 3.83 -6.46 -6.62
C ARG A 151 2.41 -5.99 -6.84
N SER A 152 1.68 -5.75 -5.75
CA SER A 152 0.25 -5.46 -5.78
C SER A 152 0.01 -3.98 -5.96
N HIS A 153 -0.80 -3.64 -6.96
CA HIS A 153 -1.23 -2.27 -7.23
C HIS A 153 -2.21 -1.78 -6.16
N LEU A 154 -2.10 -0.51 -5.76
CA LEU A 154 -3.16 0.15 -4.97
C LEU A 154 -4.32 0.57 -5.87
N ILE A 155 -3.99 1.21 -7.00
CA ILE A 155 -4.93 1.44 -8.11
C ILE A 155 -4.53 0.49 -9.23
N GLY A 156 -5.33 -0.55 -9.44
CA GLY A 156 -5.08 -1.58 -10.44
C GLY A 156 -4.77 -1.02 -11.83
N TYR A 157 -3.81 -1.66 -12.52
CA TYR A 157 -3.41 -1.28 -13.89
C TYR A 157 -4.62 -1.12 -14.83
N GLN A 158 -5.64 -1.96 -14.69
CA GLN A 158 -6.86 -1.92 -15.51
C GLN A 158 -7.62 -0.59 -15.45
N PHE A 159 -7.40 0.22 -14.41
CA PHE A 159 -8.13 1.47 -14.24
C PHE A 159 -7.44 2.67 -14.87
N THR A 160 -6.10 2.70 -14.90
CA THR A 160 -5.34 3.91 -15.27
C THR A 160 -4.14 3.64 -16.18
N GLY A 161 -3.82 2.37 -16.44
CA GLY A 161 -2.64 1.96 -17.18
C GLY A 161 -1.32 2.19 -16.44
N LEU A 162 -1.33 2.72 -15.21
CA LEU A 162 -0.12 3.01 -14.46
C LEU A 162 0.51 1.71 -13.93
N ASN A 163 1.61 1.29 -14.55
CA ASN A 163 2.21 -0.02 -14.29
C ASN A 163 3.33 0.03 -13.24
N ASN A 164 4.47 0.65 -13.56
CA ASN A 164 5.69 0.64 -12.74
C ASN A 164 5.86 1.98 -11.97
N GLU A 165 5.05 2.20 -10.94
CA GLU A 165 5.16 3.36 -10.05
C GLU A 165 5.32 2.89 -8.58
N ALA A 166 6.41 3.31 -7.94
CA ALA A 166 6.73 2.93 -6.57
C ALA A 166 5.67 3.41 -5.57
N LYS A 167 5.02 4.55 -5.80
CA LYS A 167 3.91 5.05 -4.98
C LYS A 167 2.62 4.24 -5.11
N ASN A 168 2.53 3.34 -6.08
CA ASN A 168 1.32 2.55 -6.37
C ASN A 168 1.50 1.05 -6.13
N LEU A 169 2.66 0.58 -5.64
CA LEU A 169 2.97 -0.85 -5.55
C LEU A 169 3.43 -1.24 -4.15
N ILE A 170 2.72 -2.17 -3.52
CA ILE A 170 3.09 -2.78 -2.24
C ILE A 170 3.56 -4.22 -2.43
N THR A 171 4.28 -4.73 -1.42
CA THR A 171 4.51 -6.17 -1.26
C THR A 171 3.21 -6.78 -0.72
N GLY A 172 2.44 -7.43 -1.58
CA GLY A 172 1.16 -8.07 -1.25
C GLY A 172 1.20 -9.56 -1.53
N THR A 173 0.54 -10.39 -0.73
CA THR A 173 0.45 -11.83 -1.01
C THR A 173 -0.43 -12.13 -2.22
N ARG A 174 -0.28 -13.33 -2.79
CA ARG A 174 -1.18 -13.82 -3.84
C ARG A 174 -2.64 -13.85 -3.36
N GLN A 175 -2.87 -14.24 -2.11
CA GLN A 175 -4.17 -14.29 -1.45
C GLN A 175 -4.78 -12.90 -1.21
N LEU A 176 -4.00 -11.88 -0.81
CA LEU A 176 -4.50 -10.50 -0.77
C LEU A 176 -4.88 -10.00 -2.17
N ASN A 177 -4.04 -10.30 -3.15
CA ASN A 177 -4.15 -9.70 -4.48
C ASN A 177 -5.28 -10.30 -5.32
N ALA A 178 -5.29 -11.62 -5.49
CA ALA A 178 -6.22 -12.31 -6.39
C ALA A 178 -6.48 -13.75 -5.93
N ASP A 179 -6.96 -13.92 -4.69
CA ASP A 179 -7.20 -15.22 -4.07
C ASP A 179 -7.91 -16.21 -5.00
N SER A 180 -7.32 -17.40 -5.17
CA SER A 180 -7.84 -18.43 -6.07
C SER A 180 -8.56 -19.56 -5.33
N ARG A 181 -8.70 -19.47 -4.01
CA ARG A 181 -9.49 -20.43 -3.23
C ARG A 181 -10.98 -20.30 -3.59
N ALA A 182 -11.70 -21.41 -3.51
CA ALA A 182 -13.14 -21.42 -3.82
C ALA A 182 -13.90 -20.42 -2.92
N ASN A 183 -14.75 -19.60 -3.54
CA ASN A 183 -15.57 -18.58 -2.87
C ASN A 183 -14.78 -17.52 -2.07
N ALA A 184 -13.45 -17.46 -2.20
CA ALA A 184 -12.65 -16.45 -1.55
C ALA A 184 -12.76 -15.11 -2.28
N LYS A 185 -12.73 -14.03 -1.50
CA LYS A 185 -12.65 -12.66 -2.01
C LYS A 185 -11.27 -12.09 -1.75
N SER A 186 -10.85 -11.16 -2.59
CA SER A 186 -9.58 -10.43 -2.46
C SER A 186 -9.68 -9.09 -3.17
N MET A 187 -8.57 -8.35 -3.32
CA MET A 187 -8.58 -7.08 -4.04
C MET A 187 -9.22 -7.19 -5.43
N VAL A 188 -8.78 -8.17 -6.23
CA VAL A 188 -9.30 -8.35 -7.60
C VAL A 188 -10.81 -8.52 -7.67
N THR A 189 -11.45 -9.14 -6.66
CA THR A 189 -12.91 -9.31 -6.63
C THR A 189 -13.61 -7.96 -6.72
N TYR A 190 -13.23 -7.02 -5.85
CA TYR A 190 -13.81 -5.69 -5.79
C TYR A 190 -13.34 -4.79 -6.94
N GLU A 191 -12.11 -4.98 -7.40
CA GLU A 191 -11.62 -4.27 -8.58
C GLU A 191 -12.38 -4.69 -9.85
N THR A 192 -12.77 -5.96 -9.97
CA THR A 192 -13.63 -6.44 -11.06
C THR A 192 -15.03 -5.83 -10.98
N GLU A 193 -15.65 -5.78 -9.81
CA GLU A 193 -16.96 -5.10 -9.64
C GLU A 193 -16.92 -3.63 -10.09
N ILE A 194 -15.86 -2.90 -9.73
CA ILE A 194 -15.65 -1.52 -10.20
C ILE A 194 -15.48 -1.49 -11.72
N ALA A 195 -14.63 -2.34 -12.28
CA ALA A 195 -14.38 -2.37 -13.72
C ALA A 195 -15.66 -2.64 -14.52
N ASP A 196 -16.45 -3.61 -14.07
CA ASP A 196 -17.73 -3.97 -14.69
C ASP A 196 -18.70 -2.78 -14.66
N TYR A 197 -18.80 -2.07 -13.53
CA TYR A 197 -19.60 -0.84 -13.43
C TYR A 197 -19.11 0.24 -14.40
N LEU A 198 -17.80 0.49 -14.48
CA LEU A 198 -17.24 1.50 -15.39
C LEU A 198 -17.45 1.15 -16.88
N HIS A 199 -17.51 -0.13 -17.22
CA HIS A 199 -17.75 -0.58 -18.59
C HIS A 199 -19.18 -0.38 -19.08
N GLN A 200 -20.15 -0.21 -18.19
CA GLN A 200 -21.56 -0.04 -18.55
C GLN A 200 -21.85 1.30 -19.23
N SER A 201 -21.09 2.36 -18.92
CA SER A 201 -21.33 3.69 -19.50
C SER A 201 -20.11 4.62 -19.37
N LYS A 202 -19.91 5.47 -20.39
CA LYS A 202 -18.89 6.54 -20.37
C LYS A 202 -19.15 7.60 -19.29
N ASN A 203 -20.39 7.68 -18.79
CA ASN A 203 -20.79 8.63 -17.74
C ASN A 203 -20.67 8.04 -16.32
N ASN A 204 -20.23 6.78 -16.20
CA ASN A 204 -20.03 6.15 -14.89
C ASN A 204 -18.71 6.61 -14.29
N TYR A 205 -18.77 7.02 -13.03
CA TYR A 205 -17.63 7.40 -12.22
C TYR A 205 -17.64 6.64 -10.91
N VAL A 206 -16.46 6.26 -10.44
CA VAL A 206 -16.29 5.65 -9.11
C VAL A 206 -15.24 6.42 -8.34
N ARG A 207 -15.63 6.99 -7.21
CA ARG A 207 -14.69 7.50 -6.22
C ARG A 207 -14.06 6.31 -5.52
N TYR A 208 -12.74 6.17 -5.64
CA TYR A 208 -12.00 5.00 -5.16
C TYR A 208 -10.81 5.41 -4.30
N GLN A 209 -10.59 4.71 -3.19
CA GLN A 209 -9.45 4.91 -2.31
C GLN A 209 -8.90 3.57 -1.84
N VAL A 210 -7.58 3.42 -1.87
CA VAL A 210 -6.88 2.27 -1.31
C VAL A 210 -5.76 2.75 -0.40
N LYS A 211 -5.74 2.28 0.84
CA LYS A 211 -4.79 2.66 1.87
C LYS A 211 -4.11 1.42 2.46
N PRO A 212 -2.79 1.25 2.24
CA PRO A 212 -2.01 0.24 2.96
C PRO A 212 -1.99 0.54 4.46
N ILE A 213 -2.19 -0.49 5.28
CA ILE A 213 -2.16 -0.38 6.74
C ILE A 213 -0.89 -1.05 7.26
N TYR A 214 0.05 -0.26 7.78
CA TYR A 214 1.30 -0.74 8.38
C TYR A 214 1.26 -0.64 9.89
N LYS A 215 1.90 -1.57 10.60
CA LYS A 215 2.16 -1.42 12.03
C LYS A 215 3.54 -0.83 12.24
N ASN A 216 3.63 0.33 12.90
CA ASN A 216 4.89 0.99 13.22
C ASN A 216 5.81 1.12 11.98
N VAL A 217 7.01 0.54 12.06
CA VAL A 217 8.08 0.58 11.06
C VAL A 217 8.13 -0.66 10.16
N GLU A 218 7.03 -1.41 10.10
CA GLU A 218 6.90 -2.55 9.18
C GLU A 218 6.96 -2.12 7.72
N LEU A 219 7.69 -2.87 6.91
CA LEU A 219 7.84 -2.59 5.48
C LEU A 219 6.70 -3.18 4.65
N VAL A 220 6.13 -4.30 5.09
CA VAL A 220 5.00 -4.97 4.43
C VAL A 220 3.73 -4.56 5.17
N PRO A 221 2.67 -4.11 4.47
CA PRO A 221 1.42 -3.76 5.15
C PRO A 221 0.74 -5.02 5.70
N ARG A 222 0.03 -4.88 6.81
CA ARG A 222 -0.81 -5.94 7.41
C ARG A 222 -2.04 -6.26 6.54
N GLY A 223 -2.44 -5.31 5.71
CA GLY A 223 -3.56 -5.39 4.79
C GLY A 223 -3.77 -4.06 4.08
N VAL A 224 -4.83 -3.98 3.28
CA VAL A 224 -5.26 -2.74 2.62
C VAL A 224 -6.69 -2.43 3.00
N HIS A 225 -6.96 -1.16 3.28
CA HIS A 225 -8.30 -0.61 3.43
C HIS A 225 -8.74 -0.06 2.07
N MET A 226 -9.89 -0.52 1.58
CA MET A 226 -10.42 -0.15 0.27
C MET A 226 -11.82 0.42 0.42
N MET A 227 -12.07 1.56 -0.22
CA MET A 227 -13.38 2.20 -0.28
C MET A 227 -13.71 2.55 -1.72
N ALA A 228 -14.96 2.29 -2.13
CA ALA A 228 -15.48 2.71 -3.42
C ALA A 228 -16.92 3.21 -3.30
N GLN A 229 -17.28 4.19 -4.13
CA GLN A 229 -18.66 4.65 -4.31
C GLN A 229 -18.87 5.16 -5.74
N SER A 230 -19.88 4.63 -6.44
CA SER A 230 -20.28 5.13 -7.75
C SER A 230 -21.06 6.44 -7.66
N ASN A 231 -21.05 7.21 -8.74
CA ASN A 231 -21.76 8.49 -8.84
C ASN A 231 -23.29 8.36 -8.77
N ASP A 232 -23.83 7.18 -9.05
CA ASP A 232 -25.26 6.86 -8.90
C ASP A 232 -25.58 6.06 -7.62
N ASN A 233 -24.59 5.82 -6.75
CA ASN A 233 -24.68 5.05 -5.51
C ASN A 233 -25.09 3.57 -5.64
N THR A 234 -25.08 2.99 -6.85
CA THR A 234 -25.40 1.57 -7.06
C THR A 234 -24.26 0.62 -6.68
N LEU A 235 -23.02 1.08 -6.75
CA LEU A 235 -21.83 0.36 -6.28
C LEU A 235 -21.25 1.11 -5.08
N LYS A 236 -21.14 0.42 -3.94
CA LYS A 236 -20.46 0.95 -2.76
C LYS A 236 -19.88 -0.17 -1.91
N PHE A 237 -18.69 0.07 -1.37
CA PHE A 237 -18.10 -0.81 -0.36
C PHE A 237 -17.10 -0.06 0.51
N ASN A 238 -16.86 -0.65 1.68
CA ASN A 238 -15.80 -0.26 2.60
C ASN A 238 -15.29 -1.53 3.29
N ILE A 239 -14.07 -1.93 2.93
CA ILE A 239 -13.54 -3.24 3.30
C ILE A 239 -12.08 -3.16 3.73
N TYR A 240 -11.65 -4.14 4.51
CA TYR A 240 -10.25 -4.41 4.79
C TYR A 240 -9.87 -5.77 4.21
N VAL A 241 -8.79 -5.82 3.44
CA VAL A 241 -8.25 -7.04 2.84
C VAL A 241 -6.94 -7.39 3.54
N PHE A 242 -6.90 -8.54 4.21
CA PHE A 242 -5.74 -9.01 4.94
C PHE A 242 -4.57 -9.37 4.01
N ASN A 243 -3.36 -8.94 4.36
CA ASN A 243 -2.13 -9.32 3.66
C ASN A 243 -1.56 -10.61 4.26
N VAL A 244 -2.26 -11.71 4.03
CA VAL A 244 -1.96 -13.03 4.59
C VAL A 244 -1.85 -14.06 3.47
N GLN A 245 -1.23 -15.19 3.77
CA GLN A 245 -1.22 -16.35 2.89
C GLN A 245 -1.38 -17.59 3.77
N ASP A 246 -2.36 -18.42 3.46
CA ASP A 246 -2.57 -19.68 4.20
C ASP A 246 -1.27 -20.52 4.22
N ASN A 247 -0.97 -21.12 5.36
CA ASN A 247 0.24 -21.90 5.64
C ASN A 247 1.55 -21.10 5.58
N TRP A 248 1.50 -19.77 5.68
CA TRP A 248 2.69 -18.92 5.74
C TRP A 248 2.60 -17.92 6.89
N THR A 249 3.70 -17.78 7.62
CA THR A 249 3.91 -16.74 8.61
C THR A 249 4.81 -15.65 8.02
N ILE A 250 4.28 -14.44 7.91
CA ILE A 250 4.99 -13.29 7.36
C ILE A 250 5.61 -12.45 8.47
N ASN A 251 6.91 -12.20 8.38
CA ASN A 251 7.56 -11.16 9.14
C ASN A 251 7.35 -9.81 8.46
N TYR A 252 6.28 -9.11 8.84
CA TYR A 252 5.91 -7.82 8.22
C TYR A 252 6.98 -6.72 8.40
N LEU A 253 7.90 -6.88 9.36
CA LEU A 253 8.98 -5.93 9.58
C LEU A 253 9.91 -5.84 8.37
N ASN A 254 10.24 -6.97 7.77
CA ASN A 254 11.24 -7.05 6.70
C ASN A 254 10.78 -7.84 5.47
N GLY A 255 9.62 -8.47 5.52
CA GLY A 255 8.99 -9.29 4.49
C GLY A 255 9.54 -10.69 4.35
N ASN A 256 10.45 -11.15 5.20
CA ASN A 256 10.78 -12.58 5.27
C ASN A 256 9.51 -13.37 5.61
N ALA A 257 9.43 -14.61 5.16
CA ALA A 257 8.31 -15.47 5.48
C ALA A 257 8.76 -16.92 5.57
N GLU A 258 8.08 -17.66 6.43
CA GLU A 258 8.31 -19.09 6.66
C GLU A 258 6.99 -19.82 6.47
N ARG A 259 7.07 -21.05 5.95
CA ARG A 259 5.90 -21.90 5.84
C ARG A 259 5.51 -22.36 7.25
N SER A 260 4.26 -22.16 7.63
CA SER A 260 3.71 -22.70 8.87
C SER A 260 3.64 -24.22 8.75
N GLU A 261 4.12 -24.93 9.77
CA GLU A 261 3.94 -26.38 9.93
C GLU A 261 2.46 -26.74 10.14
#